data_AF-A0AA38PSK7-F1
#
_entry.id   AF-A0AA38PSK7-F1
#
_cell.length_a   1.000
_cell.length_b   1.000
_cell.length_c   1.000
_cell.angle_alpha   90.00
_cell.angle_beta   90.00
_cell.angle_gamma   90.00
#
_symmetry.space_group_name_H-M   'P 1'
#
loop_
_entity.id
_entity.type
_entity.pdbx_description
1 polymer ?
#
loop_
_entity_poly.entity_id
_entity_poly.type
_entity_poly.pdbx_seq_one_letter_code
_entity_poly.pdbx_strand_id
1 'polypeptide(L)'
;MPRQIHLQSWDMSAYLPYYIASNICTSVWATACHESHISLAQAALFSALILQLRVVLSTFNNPSQRANVTAFGITLLVSKIYVGILVMYLWGTWGVIDHVAISPAFEQQVHSGVVMVLLTVATGPDPTVGLAFIYVLLSLYFGTYQNSGWHHFFLIETIVLVALLVLDLVITKLGFKANRQRGNDIGLPTVYLSAISQANEENYTSPEPHLTKDDIPMLPMHRQDLS
;
A
#
# COMPACT_ATOMS: atom_id res chain seq x y z
N MET A 1 7.57 -6.23 34.91
CA MET A 1 7.07 -7.26 33.98
C MET A 1 7.25 -6.78 32.54
N PRO A 2 8.13 -7.40 31.74
CA PRO A 2 8.38 -7.00 30.37
C PRO A 2 7.16 -7.34 29.50
N ARG A 3 6.59 -6.31 28.86
CA ARG A 3 5.47 -6.45 27.91
C ARG A 3 6.02 -7.16 26.67
N GLN A 4 5.81 -8.48 26.57
CA GLN A 4 6.21 -9.23 25.39
C GLN A 4 5.53 -8.62 24.15
N ILE A 5 6.35 -8.15 23.22
CA ILE A 5 5.96 -7.59 21.93
C ILE A 5 5.53 -8.77 21.05
N HIS A 6 4.32 -9.28 21.29
CA HIS A 6 3.71 -10.36 20.52
C HIS A 6 3.02 -9.82 19.25
N LEU A 7 3.57 -8.74 18.66
CA LEU A 7 2.83 -7.79 17.82
C LEU A 7 3.17 -7.82 16.32
N GLN A 8 3.94 -8.78 15.81
CA GLN A 8 4.40 -8.73 14.41
C GLN A 8 3.96 -9.89 13.52
N SER A 9 3.55 -11.05 14.07
CA SER A 9 3.24 -12.24 13.25
C SER A 9 1.85 -12.23 12.61
N TRP A 10 0.90 -11.48 13.17
CA TRP A 10 -0.52 -11.56 12.79
C TRP A 10 -0.83 -10.84 11.47
N ASP A 11 -0.15 -9.71 11.19
CA ASP A 11 -0.46 -8.89 10.01
C ASP A 11 0.04 -9.53 8.70
N MET A 12 1.18 -10.23 8.73
CA MET A 12 1.67 -10.97 7.56
C MET A 12 0.77 -12.16 7.23
N SER A 13 0.24 -12.84 8.25
CA SER A 13 -0.66 -13.98 8.06
C SER A 13 -1.97 -13.58 7.36
N ALA A 14 -2.46 -12.36 7.60
CA ALA A 14 -3.69 -11.87 6.97
C ALA A 14 -3.50 -11.44 5.51
N TYR A 15 -2.31 -10.93 5.14
CA TYR A 15 -1.99 -10.54 3.76
C TYR A 15 -1.64 -11.74 2.86
N LEU A 16 -0.99 -12.76 3.43
CA LEU A 16 -0.51 -13.94 2.72
C LEU A 16 -1.53 -14.59 1.78
N PRO A 17 -2.80 -14.85 2.16
CA PRO A 17 -3.77 -15.47 1.26
C PRO A 17 -4.09 -14.60 0.03
N TYR A 18 -4.16 -13.28 0.18
CA TYR A 18 -4.40 -12.36 -0.93
C TYR A 18 -3.20 -12.34 -1.88
N TYR A 19 -1.99 -12.35 -1.34
CA TYR A 19 -0.77 -12.42 -2.14
C TYR A 19 -0.69 -13.72 -2.93
N ILE A 20 -0.93 -14.88 -2.30
CA ILE A 20 -0.94 -16.18 -2.98
C ILE A 20 -2.00 -16.21 -4.09
N ALA A 21 -3.23 -15.78 -3.79
CA ALA A 21 -4.31 -15.75 -4.76
C ALA A 21 -3.98 -14.84 -5.96
N SER A 22 -3.42 -13.65 -5.72
CA SER A 22 -2.98 -12.76 -6.79
C SER A 22 -1.88 -13.38 -7.66
N ASN A 23 -0.91 -14.10 -7.09
CA ASN A 23 0.14 -14.78 -7.85
C ASN A 23 -0.42 -15.93 -8.70
N ILE A 24 -1.39 -16.68 -8.18
CA ILE A 24 -2.10 -17.71 -8.97
C ILE A 24 -2.81 -17.05 -10.15
N CYS A 25 -3.54 -15.95 -9.93
CA CYS A 25 -4.17 -15.20 -11.01
C CYS A 25 -3.17 -14.68 -12.05
N THR A 26 -2.02 -14.15 -11.63
CA THR A 26 -0.94 -13.72 -12.54
C THR A 26 -0.35 -14.90 -13.31
N SER A 27 -0.24 -16.07 -12.69
CA SER A 27 0.21 -17.30 -13.38
C SER A 27 -0.80 -17.75 -14.44
N VAL A 28 -2.10 -17.73 -14.11
CA VAL A 28 -3.20 -18.00 -15.06
C VAL A 28 -3.17 -17.01 -16.22
N TRP A 29 -2.92 -15.72 -15.93
CA TRP A 29 -2.74 -14.71 -16.98
C TRP A 29 -1.59 -15.06 -17.92
N ALA A 30 -0.42 -15.42 -17.40
CA ALA A 30 0.74 -15.76 -18.22
C ALA A 30 0.45 -16.96 -19.14
N THR A 31 -0.16 -18.01 -18.61
CA THR A 31 -0.59 -19.18 -19.40
C THR A 31 -1.66 -18.82 -20.42
N ALA A 32 -2.66 -18.04 -20.05
CA ALA A 32 -3.72 -17.61 -20.97
C ALA A 32 -3.18 -16.71 -22.09
N CYS A 33 -2.20 -15.85 -21.81
CA CYS A 33 -1.50 -15.06 -22.82
C CYS A 33 -0.72 -15.95 -23.79
N HIS A 34 -0.06 -17.00 -23.29
CA HIS A 34 0.65 -17.96 -24.14
C HIS A 34 -0.31 -18.68 -25.12
N GLU A 35 -1.47 -19.10 -24.63
CA GLU A 35 -2.51 -19.78 -25.44
C GLU A 35 -3.40 -18.80 -26.24
N SER A 36 -3.09 -17.50 -26.26
CA SER A 36 -3.88 -16.46 -26.93
C SER A 36 -5.34 -16.32 -26.43
N HIS A 37 -5.65 -16.78 -25.22
CA HIS A 37 -6.95 -16.63 -24.56
C HIS A 37 -7.05 -15.27 -23.84
N ILE A 38 -7.11 -14.18 -24.62
CA ILE A 38 -7.04 -12.81 -24.11
C ILE A 38 -8.13 -12.48 -23.08
N SER A 39 -9.38 -12.90 -23.30
CA SER A 39 -10.48 -12.61 -22.35
C SER A 39 -10.24 -13.26 -20.98
N LEU A 40 -9.69 -14.47 -20.95
CA LEU A 40 -9.32 -15.16 -19.72
C LEU A 40 -8.14 -14.46 -19.04
N ALA A 41 -7.15 -14.04 -19.82
CA ALA A 41 -6.00 -13.28 -19.34
C ALA A 41 -6.43 -11.97 -18.66
N GLN A 42 -7.34 -11.21 -19.28
CA GLN A 42 -7.91 -9.99 -18.70
C GLN A 42 -8.69 -10.27 -17.41
N ALA A 43 -9.59 -11.27 -17.41
CA ALA A 43 -10.37 -11.64 -16.23
C ALA A 43 -9.48 -12.05 -15.04
N ALA A 44 -8.40 -12.77 -15.31
CA ALA A 44 -7.42 -13.18 -14.32
C ALA A 44 -6.70 -11.96 -13.71
N LEU A 45 -6.23 -11.02 -14.53
CA LEU A 45 -5.61 -9.78 -14.04
C LEU A 45 -6.57 -8.89 -13.27
N PHE A 46 -7.81 -8.73 -13.75
CA PHE A 46 -8.83 -7.96 -13.03
C PHE A 46 -9.10 -8.56 -11.65
N SER A 47 -9.19 -9.89 -11.56
CA SER A 47 -9.36 -10.58 -10.28
C SER A 47 -8.17 -10.33 -9.34
N ALA A 48 -6.94 -10.44 -9.85
CA ALA A 48 -5.73 -10.13 -9.08
C ALA A 48 -5.71 -8.67 -8.57
N LEU A 49 -6.14 -7.73 -9.42
CA LEU A 49 -6.19 -6.30 -9.12
C LEU A 49 -7.21 -6.00 -8.02
N ILE A 50 -8.42 -6.57 -8.12
CA ILE A 50 -9.48 -6.42 -7.11
C ILE A 50 -9.00 -6.95 -5.75
N LEU A 51 -8.31 -8.10 -5.72
CA LEU A 51 -7.77 -8.67 -4.50
C LEU A 51 -6.75 -7.74 -3.81
N GLN A 52 -5.81 -7.18 -4.58
CA GLN A 52 -4.81 -6.26 -4.03
C GLN A 52 -5.41 -4.91 -3.63
N LEU A 53 -6.34 -4.37 -4.42
CA LEU A 53 -7.05 -3.14 -4.05
C LEU A 53 -7.86 -3.32 -2.79
N ARG A 54 -8.48 -4.49 -2.59
CA ARG A 54 -9.19 -4.79 -1.35
C ARG A 54 -8.26 -4.72 -0.14
N VAL A 55 -7.05 -5.24 -0.24
CA VAL A 55 -6.03 -5.11 0.83
C VAL A 55 -5.73 -3.64 1.10
N VAL A 56 -5.34 -2.89 0.06
CA VAL A 56 -4.99 -1.46 0.18
C VAL A 56 -6.14 -0.64 0.79
N LEU A 57 -7.38 -0.85 0.34
CA LEU A 57 -8.55 -0.15 0.85
C LEU A 57 -8.92 -0.57 2.28
N SER A 58 -8.82 -1.86 2.60
CA SER A 58 -9.08 -2.36 3.96
C SER A 58 -8.11 -1.78 4.99
N THR A 59 -6.86 -1.57 4.57
CA THR A 59 -5.82 -0.88 5.32
C THR A 59 -6.22 0.57 5.64
N PHE A 60 -6.81 1.30 4.69
CA PHE A 60 -7.23 2.68 4.92
C PHE A 60 -8.46 2.80 5.84
N ASN A 61 -9.36 1.82 5.80
CA ASN A 61 -10.62 1.84 6.56
C ASN A 61 -10.47 1.47 8.05
N ASN A 62 -9.34 0.91 8.47
CA ASN A 62 -9.13 0.48 9.86
C ASN A 62 -8.21 1.46 10.62
N PRO A 63 -8.76 2.49 11.30
CA PRO A 63 -7.94 3.47 12.03
C PRO A 63 -7.12 2.84 13.15
N SER A 64 -7.60 1.75 13.74
CA SER A 64 -6.93 1.00 14.82
C SER A 64 -5.56 0.42 14.42
N GLN A 65 -5.33 0.16 13.13
CA GLN A 65 -4.06 -0.38 12.64
C GLN A 65 -2.98 0.69 12.43
N ARG A 66 -3.32 1.99 12.45
CA ARG A 66 -2.33 3.09 12.30
C ARG A 66 -1.33 3.18 13.45
N ALA A 67 -1.56 2.51 14.57
CA ALA A 67 -0.64 2.51 15.71
C ALA A 67 0.65 1.69 15.44
N ASN A 68 0.60 0.69 14.55
CA ASN A 68 1.76 -0.15 14.20
C ASN A 68 2.33 0.24 12.83
N VAL A 69 2.90 1.45 12.75
CA VAL A 69 3.27 2.12 11.48
C VAL A 69 4.31 1.36 10.64
N THR A 70 5.27 0.67 11.27
CA THR A 70 6.47 0.17 10.56
C THR A 70 6.27 -1.15 9.82
N ALA A 71 5.75 -2.19 10.49
CA ALA A 71 5.52 -3.50 9.86
C ALA A 71 4.42 -3.42 8.78
N PHE A 72 3.40 -2.61 9.04
CA PHE A 72 2.31 -2.35 8.12
C PHE A 72 2.73 -1.57 6.87
N GLY A 73 3.70 -0.66 7.03
CA GLY A 73 4.23 0.14 5.93
C GLY A 73 4.82 -0.70 4.80
N ILE A 74 5.54 -1.79 5.12
CA ILE A 74 6.17 -2.66 4.11
C ILE A 74 5.10 -3.43 3.33
N THR A 75 4.12 -4.04 4.00
CA THR A 75 3.03 -4.78 3.33
C THR A 75 2.22 -3.87 2.42
N LEU A 76 1.93 -2.65 2.88
CA LEU A 76 1.24 -1.64 2.10
C LEU A 76 2.07 -1.23 0.87
N LEU A 77 3.37 -1.00 1.05
CA LEU A 77 4.29 -0.67 -0.04
C LEU A 77 4.33 -1.78 -1.10
N VAL A 78 4.47 -3.04 -0.67
CA VAL A 78 4.47 -4.21 -1.57
C VAL A 78 3.17 -4.32 -2.33
N SER A 79 2.02 -4.20 -1.65
CA SER A 79 0.71 -4.28 -2.30
C SER A 79 0.51 -3.15 -3.32
N LYS A 80 0.96 -1.93 -3.00
CA LYS A 80 0.93 -0.77 -3.90
C LYS A 80 1.77 -0.98 -5.16
N ILE A 81 3.00 -1.45 -5.01
CA ILE A 81 3.88 -1.79 -6.14
C ILE A 81 3.21 -2.89 -6.99
N TYR A 82 2.64 -3.91 -6.35
CA TYR A 82 1.97 -5.01 -7.04
C TYR A 82 0.75 -4.54 -7.84
N VAL A 83 -0.05 -3.61 -7.32
CA VAL A 83 -1.13 -2.95 -8.08
C VAL A 83 -0.58 -2.25 -9.34
N GLY A 84 0.52 -1.51 -9.20
CA GLY A 84 1.21 -0.89 -10.33
C GLY A 84 1.62 -1.89 -11.41
N ILE A 85 2.22 -3.01 -11.00
CA ILE A 85 2.62 -4.10 -11.91
C ILE A 85 1.41 -4.74 -12.60
N LEU A 86 0.32 -5.00 -11.87
CA LEU A 86 -0.89 -5.58 -12.45
C LEU A 86 -1.54 -4.65 -13.47
N VAL A 87 -1.56 -3.34 -13.22
CA VAL A 87 -2.02 -2.34 -14.19
C VAL A 87 -1.12 -2.35 -15.42
N MET A 88 0.21 -2.47 -15.25
CA MET A 88 1.14 -2.60 -16.37
C MET A 88 0.88 -3.87 -17.20
N TYR A 89 0.62 -5.02 -16.57
CA TYR A 89 0.28 -6.25 -17.29
C TYR A 89 -1.09 -6.18 -17.97
N LEU A 90 -2.07 -5.54 -17.34
CA LEU A 90 -3.37 -5.32 -17.96
C LEU A 90 -3.19 -4.48 -19.21
N TRP A 91 -2.38 -3.42 -19.11
CA TRP A 91 -2.01 -2.58 -20.22
C TRP A 91 -1.27 -3.33 -21.33
N GLY A 92 -0.26 -4.13 -20.98
CA GLY A 92 0.47 -4.96 -21.94
C GLY A 92 -0.45 -5.94 -22.68
N THR A 93 -1.45 -6.49 -21.98
CA THR A 93 -2.45 -7.37 -22.59
C THR A 93 -3.30 -6.62 -23.61
N TRP A 94 -3.68 -5.37 -23.34
CA TRP A 94 -4.34 -4.51 -24.33
C TRP A 94 -3.45 -4.20 -25.53
N GLY A 95 -2.16 -3.93 -25.29
CA GLY A 95 -1.20 -3.68 -26.38
C GLY A 95 -1.02 -4.85 -27.33
N VAL A 96 -1.13 -6.10 -26.84
CA VAL A 96 -1.10 -7.31 -27.68
C VAL A 96 -2.35 -7.42 -28.57
N ILE A 97 -3.51 -6.96 -28.09
CA ILE A 97 -4.74 -6.91 -28.89
C ILE A 97 -4.61 -5.87 -30.03
N ASP A 98 -3.95 -4.76 -29.75
CA ASP A 98 -3.74 -3.63 -30.66
C ASP A 98 -2.67 -3.89 -31.75
N HIS A 99 -2.15 -5.11 -31.90
CA HIS A 99 -1.30 -5.47 -33.03
C HIS A 99 -2.00 -5.29 -34.39
N VAL A 100 -3.32 -5.31 -34.42
CA VAL A 100 -4.10 -4.80 -35.55
C VAL A 100 -4.12 -3.28 -35.41
N ALA A 101 -3.47 -2.55 -36.32
CA ALA A 101 -3.11 -1.11 -36.29
C ALA A 101 -4.27 -0.09 -36.12
N ILE A 102 -5.28 -0.40 -35.33
CA ILE A 102 -6.41 0.42 -34.98
C ILE A 102 -5.93 1.32 -33.85
N SER A 103 -5.93 2.63 -34.12
CA SER A 103 -5.74 3.60 -33.05
C SER A 103 -6.85 3.41 -32.02
N PRO A 104 -6.54 3.38 -30.71
CA PRO A 104 -7.57 3.33 -29.68
C PRO A 104 -8.57 4.47 -29.87
N ALA A 105 -9.85 4.19 -29.63
CA ALA A 105 -10.86 5.21 -29.65
C ALA A 105 -10.55 6.25 -28.55
N PHE A 106 -10.83 7.52 -28.83
CA PHE A 106 -10.66 8.61 -27.86
C PHE A 106 -11.36 8.29 -26.53
N GLU A 107 -12.54 7.67 -26.60
CA GLU A 107 -13.31 7.24 -25.43
C GLU A 107 -12.54 6.23 -24.54
N GLN A 108 -11.81 5.30 -25.15
CA GLN A 108 -11.00 4.31 -24.42
C GLN A 108 -9.79 4.95 -23.73
N GLN A 109 -9.16 5.93 -24.40
CA GLN A 109 -8.07 6.70 -23.82
C GLN A 109 -8.56 7.49 -22.59
N VAL A 110 -9.66 8.24 -22.74
CA VAL A 110 -10.26 9.01 -21.64
C VAL A 110 -10.65 8.10 -20.48
N HIS A 111 -11.32 6.98 -20.76
CA HIS A 111 -11.70 6.02 -19.72
C HIS A 111 -10.48 5.48 -18.97
N SER A 112 -9.39 5.16 -19.69
CA SER A 112 -8.15 4.66 -19.09
C SER A 112 -7.47 5.71 -18.20
N GLY A 113 -7.38 6.96 -18.67
CA GLY A 113 -6.80 8.06 -17.88
C GLY A 113 -7.62 8.34 -16.62
N VAL A 114 -8.96 8.41 -16.75
CA VAL A 114 -9.86 8.58 -15.60
C VAL A 114 -9.65 7.48 -14.56
N VAL A 115 -9.51 6.22 -14.98
CA VAL A 115 -9.24 5.11 -14.05
C VAL A 115 -7.89 5.28 -13.35
N MET A 116 -6.82 5.66 -14.06
CA MET A 116 -5.50 5.87 -13.45
C MET A 116 -5.48 7.05 -12.47
N VAL A 117 -6.11 8.18 -12.82
CA VAL A 117 -6.26 9.33 -11.94
C VAL A 117 -7.05 8.95 -10.69
N LEU A 118 -8.21 8.30 -10.85
CA LEU A 118 -9.03 7.85 -9.72
C LEU A 118 -8.26 6.89 -8.82
N LEU A 119 -7.50 5.97 -9.40
CA LEU A 119 -6.70 5.00 -8.64
C LEU A 119 -5.59 5.71 -7.86
N THR A 120 -4.93 6.70 -8.46
CA THR A 120 -3.93 7.53 -7.79
C THR A 120 -4.55 8.26 -6.59
N VAL A 121 -5.65 8.97 -6.80
CA VAL A 121 -6.33 9.76 -5.76
C VAL A 121 -6.91 8.86 -4.66
N ALA A 122 -7.48 7.72 -5.02
CA ALA A 122 -8.10 6.78 -4.07
C ALA A 122 -7.10 6.14 -3.11
N THR A 123 -5.80 6.11 -3.47
CA THR A 123 -4.76 5.51 -2.62
C THR A 123 -4.27 6.39 -1.47
N GLY A 124 -4.87 7.58 -1.31
CA GLY A 124 -4.64 8.47 -0.19
C GLY A 124 -3.39 9.34 -0.32
N PRO A 125 -2.94 9.98 0.78
CA PRO A 125 -1.90 11.01 0.77
C PRO A 125 -0.48 10.45 0.57
N ASP A 126 -0.34 9.15 0.36
CA ASP A 126 0.96 8.53 0.11
C ASP A 126 1.24 8.52 -1.40
N PRO A 127 2.22 9.31 -1.87
CA PRO A 127 2.48 9.51 -3.30
C PRO A 127 3.02 8.26 -4.00
N THR A 128 3.34 7.19 -3.26
CA THR A 128 4.04 6.02 -3.80
C THR A 128 3.29 5.34 -4.95
N VAL A 129 1.95 5.28 -4.90
CA VAL A 129 1.17 4.68 -5.99
C VAL A 129 1.20 5.56 -7.23
N GLY A 130 1.03 6.87 -7.07
CA GLY A 130 1.14 7.82 -8.18
C GLY A 130 2.53 7.77 -8.82
N LEU A 131 3.59 7.67 -8.02
CA LEU A 131 4.96 7.50 -8.52
C LEU A 131 5.14 6.18 -9.28
N ALA A 132 4.55 5.08 -8.79
CA ALA A 132 4.56 3.81 -9.50
C ALA A 132 3.83 3.90 -10.85
N PHE A 133 2.68 4.57 -10.91
CA PHE A 133 1.98 4.79 -12.19
C PHE A 133 2.73 5.73 -13.13
N ILE A 134 3.37 6.79 -12.64
CA ILE A 134 4.25 7.64 -13.44
C ILE A 134 5.37 6.81 -14.06
N TYR A 135 6.01 5.94 -13.28
CA TYR A 135 7.05 5.05 -13.80
C TYR A 135 6.51 4.10 -14.88
N VAL A 136 5.34 3.51 -14.67
CA VAL A 136 4.68 2.65 -15.66
C VAL A 136 4.34 3.43 -16.93
N LEU A 137 3.76 4.62 -16.83
CA LEU A 137 3.40 5.47 -17.96
C LEU A 137 4.63 5.93 -18.74
N LEU A 138 5.72 6.31 -18.07
CA LEU A 138 6.99 6.64 -18.71
C LEU A 138 7.58 5.41 -19.42
N SER A 139 7.50 4.23 -18.81
CA SER A 139 7.96 2.99 -19.44
C SER A 139 7.15 2.66 -20.69
N LEU A 140 5.83 2.89 -20.67
CA LEU A 140 4.97 2.75 -21.83
C LEU A 140 5.27 3.80 -22.90
N TYR A 141 5.49 5.06 -22.49
CA TYR A 141 5.90 6.15 -23.37
C TYR A 141 7.19 5.81 -24.15
N PHE A 142 8.23 5.32 -23.48
CA PHE A 142 9.50 4.97 -24.15
C PHE A 142 9.48 3.60 -24.88
N GLY A 143 8.36 2.87 -24.83
CA GLY A 143 8.23 1.55 -25.45
C GLY A 143 8.26 1.59 -26.99
N THR A 144 8.79 0.54 -27.61
CA THR A 144 9.02 0.47 -29.07
C THR A 144 7.78 0.13 -29.91
N TYR A 145 6.64 -0.21 -29.30
CA TYR A 145 5.54 -0.92 -29.97
C TYR A 145 4.18 -0.21 -29.88
N GLN A 146 4.11 1.09 -30.16
CA GLN A 146 2.84 1.80 -30.02
C GLN A 146 2.54 2.75 -31.17
N ASN A 147 1.26 2.79 -31.51
CA ASN A 147 0.67 3.81 -32.37
C ASN A 147 1.00 5.21 -31.82
N SER A 148 1.23 6.20 -32.68
CA SER A 148 1.62 7.56 -32.27
C SER A 148 0.63 8.23 -31.33
N GLY A 149 -0.65 7.88 -31.40
CA GLY A 149 -1.70 8.37 -30.49
C GLY A 149 -1.49 7.96 -29.03
N TRP A 150 -1.07 6.71 -28.80
CA TRP A 150 -0.79 6.20 -27.46
C TRP A 150 0.38 6.92 -26.79
N HIS A 151 1.41 7.24 -27.58
CA HIS A 151 2.62 7.91 -27.10
C HIS A 151 2.30 9.29 -26.50
N HIS A 152 1.46 10.08 -27.18
CA HIS A 152 1.01 11.39 -26.68
C HIS A 152 0.11 11.23 -25.45
N PHE A 153 -0.79 10.25 -25.47
CA PHE A 153 -1.69 9.98 -24.34
C PHE A 153 -0.91 9.68 -23.06
N PHE A 154 0.08 8.77 -23.08
CA PHE A 154 0.86 8.47 -21.88
C PHE A 154 1.69 9.64 -21.36
N LEU A 155 2.19 10.49 -22.26
CA LEU A 155 2.90 11.69 -21.87
C LEU A 155 1.98 12.68 -21.14
N ILE A 156 0.81 12.93 -21.72
CA ILE A 156 -0.20 13.81 -21.12
C ILE A 156 -0.62 13.28 -19.75
N GLU A 157 -0.94 11.98 -19.67
CA GLU A 157 -1.34 11.34 -18.43
C GLU A 157 -0.23 11.41 -17.36
N THR A 158 1.03 11.21 -17.76
CA THR A 158 2.19 11.37 -16.87
C THR A 158 2.26 12.77 -16.30
N ILE A 159 2.09 13.80 -17.14
CA ILE A 159 2.10 15.20 -16.72
C ILE A 159 0.95 15.48 -15.75
N VAL A 160 -0.25 14.96 -16.02
CA VAL A 160 -1.42 15.09 -15.15
C VAL A 160 -1.15 14.45 -13.78
N LEU A 161 -0.62 13.23 -13.73
CA LEU A 161 -0.30 12.57 -12.47
C LEU A 161 0.79 13.30 -11.68
N VAL A 162 1.84 13.80 -12.35
CA VAL A 162 2.87 14.63 -11.70
C VAL A 162 2.26 15.90 -11.10
N ALA A 163 1.41 16.60 -11.85
CA ALA A 163 0.75 17.81 -11.37
C ALA A 163 -0.15 17.52 -10.15
N LEU A 164 -0.89 16.40 -10.16
CA LEU A 164 -1.70 15.96 -9.02
C LEU A 164 -0.85 15.66 -7.78
N LEU A 165 0.27 14.94 -7.94
CA LEU A 165 1.17 14.65 -6.82
C LEU A 165 1.80 15.91 -6.22
N VAL A 166 2.21 16.86 -7.07
CA VAL A 166 2.74 18.15 -6.62
C VAL A 166 1.66 18.95 -5.88
N LEU A 167 0.45 18.98 -6.41
CA LEU A 167 -0.68 19.66 -5.79
C LEU A 167 -1.01 19.07 -4.41
N ASP A 168 -1.09 17.74 -4.30
CA ASP A 168 -1.36 17.05 -3.04
C ASP A 168 -0.27 17.33 -1.98
N LEU A 169 1.01 17.35 -2.41
CA LEU A 169 2.13 17.73 -1.54
C LEU A 169 2.02 19.17 -1.05
N VAL A 170 1.64 20.11 -1.93
CA VAL A 170 1.45 21.53 -1.57
C VAL A 170 0.30 21.69 -0.60
N ILE A 171 -0.86 21.09 -0.86
CA ILE A 171 -2.04 21.13 0.02
C ILE A 171 -1.68 20.56 1.40
N THR A 172 -1.02 19.41 1.43
CA THR A 172 -0.58 18.77 2.68
C THR A 172 0.34 19.68 3.49
N LYS A 173 1.37 20.27 2.84
CA LYS A 173 2.29 21.22 3.51
C LYS A 173 1.57 22.47 4.03
N LEU A 174 0.64 23.02 3.28
CA LEU A 174 -0.14 24.19 3.69
C LEU A 174 -1.06 23.86 4.87
N GLY A 175 -1.71 22.70 4.86
CA GLY A 175 -2.54 22.21 5.97
C GLY A 175 -1.74 22.03 7.27
N PHE A 176 -0.54 21.46 7.19
CA PHE A 176 0.35 21.34 8.36
C PHE A 176 0.75 22.70 8.93
N LYS A 177 1.07 23.67 8.07
CA LYS A 177 1.44 25.02 8.49
C LYS A 177 0.28 25.73 9.21
N ALA A 178 -0.93 25.62 8.66
CA ALA A 178 -2.14 26.20 9.25
C ALA A 178 -2.48 25.58 10.62
N ASN A 179 -2.42 24.24 10.74
CA ASN A 179 -2.65 23.56 12.01
C ASN A 179 -1.59 23.91 13.07
N ARG A 180 -0.33 24.07 12.66
CA ARG A 180 0.75 24.50 13.57
C ARG A 180 0.53 25.91 14.12
N GLN A 181 0.06 26.84 13.28
CA GLN A 181 -0.26 28.20 13.73
C GLN A 181 -1.45 28.20 14.70
N ARG A 182 -2.51 27.46 14.38
CA ARG A 182 -3.69 27.36 15.25
C ARG A 182 -3.38 26.76 16.62
N GLY A 183 -2.47 25.78 16.69
CA GLY A 183 -2.01 25.21 17.96
C GLY A 183 -1.27 26.23 18.84
N ASN A 184 -0.54 27.17 18.24
CA ASN A 184 0.13 28.25 18.98
C ASN A 184 -0.86 29.32 19.45
N ASP A 185 -1.88 29.64 18.65
CA ASP A 185 -2.86 30.69 18.96
C ASP A 185 -3.88 30.29 20.04
N ILE A 186 -4.17 28.99 20.18
CA ILE A 186 -5.06 28.48 21.24
C ILE A 186 -4.41 28.61 22.62
N GLY A 187 -3.13 28.98 22.71
CA GLY A 187 -2.51 29.35 23.98
C GLY A 187 -2.61 28.24 25.02
N LEU A 188 -2.64 26.97 24.60
CA LEU A 188 -2.39 25.87 25.53
C LEU A 188 -0.94 26.07 25.96
N PRO A 189 -0.67 26.48 27.20
CA PRO A 189 0.68 26.83 27.60
C PRO A 189 1.53 25.58 27.40
N THR A 190 2.69 25.73 26.76
CA THR A 190 3.71 24.68 26.63
C THR A 190 4.03 24.03 27.99
N VAL A 191 3.72 24.72 29.08
CA VAL A 191 3.73 24.28 30.49
C VAL A 191 2.85 23.04 30.77
N TYR A 192 1.69 22.87 30.11
CA TYR A 192 0.82 21.70 30.33
C TYR A 192 1.35 20.42 29.67
N LEU A 193 1.99 20.53 28.50
CA LEU A 193 2.61 19.37 27.84
C LEU A 193 3.89 18.92 28.57
N SER A 194 4.67 19.85 29.13
CA SER A 194 5.77 19.49 30.03
C SER A 194 5.28 18.89 31.35
N ALA A 195 4.16 19.35 31.90
CA ALA A 195 3.58 18.79 33.12
C ALA A 195 3.03 17.36 32.93
N ILE A 196 2.43 17.05 31.77
CA ILE A 196 1.97 15.70 31.44
C ILE A 196 3.17 14.78 31.13
N SER A 197 4.24 15.31 30.54
CA SER A 197 5.50 14.56 30.35
C SER A 197 6.17 14.25 31.68
N GLN A 198 6.23 15.20 32.62
CA GLN A 198 6.82 15.00 33.95
C GLN A 198 5.96 14.09 34.84
N ALA A 199 4.63 14.19 34.79
CA ALA A 199 3.74 13.29 35.53
C ALA A 199 3.83 11.83 35.04
N ASN A 200 4.22 11.61 33.78
CA ASN A 200 4.49 10.26 33.26
C ASN A 200 5.88 9.75 33.64
N GLU A 201 6.89 10.62 33.81
CA GLU A 201 8.23 10.20 34.28
C GLU A 201 8.23 9.83 35.77
N GLU A 202 7.47 10.54 36.61
CA GLU A 202 7.36 10.21 38.05
C GLU A 202 6.63 8.89 38.33
N ASN A 203 5.87 8.35 37.38
CA ASN A 203 5.20 7.05 37.54
C ASN A 203 6.07 5.85 37.13
N TYR A 204 7.27 6.09 36.58
CA TYR A 204 8.25 5.04 36.23
C TYR A 204 9.33 4.80 37.28
N THR A 205 9.39 5.62 38.34
CA THR A 205 10.25 5.40 39.51
C THR A 205 9.52 4.63 40.63
N SER A 206 8.52 3.81 40.28
CA SER A 206 8.07 2.77 41.20
C SER A 206 9.19 1.72 41.31
N PRO A 207 9.79 1.54 42.50
CA PRO A 207 10.90 0.61 42.68
C PRO A 207 10.47 -0.78 42.24
N GLU A 208 11.32 -1.43 41.43
CA GLU A 208 11.18 -2.84 41.09
C GLU A 208 10.91 -3.63 42.39
N PRO A 209 9.82 -4.40 42.48
CA PRO A 209 9.70 -5.36 43.56
C PRO A 209 10.86 -6.33 43.41
N HIS A 210 11.80 -6.27 44.36
CA HIS A 210 12.86 -7.24 44.53
C HIS A 210 12.24 -8.63 44.53
N LEU A 211 12.36 -9.31 43.39
CA LEU A 211 11.92 -10.67 43.23
C LEU A 211 12.94 -11.56 43.95
N THR A 212 12.64 -11.88 45.20
CA THR A 212 13.40 -12.85 46.01
C THR A 212 13.39 -14.18 45.27
N LYS A 213 14.59 -14.76 45.10
CA LYS A 213 14.89 -15.89 44.22
C LYS A 213 14.38 -17.25 44.72
N ASP A 214 13.50 -17.26 45.73
CA ASP A 214 13.25 -18.45 46.55
C ASP A 214 11.92 -19.17 46.25
N ASP A 215 11.06 -18.63 45.39
CA ASP A 215 9.79 -19.27 45.01
C ASP A 215 9.84 -19.89 43.60
N ILE A 216 10.78 -20.81 43.37
CA ILE A 216 10.73 -21.72 42.21
C ILE A 216 10.01 -23.00 42.67
N PRO A 217 8.70 -23.18 42.40
CA PRO A 217 8.05 -24.46 42.62
C PRO A 217 8.69 -25.50 41.71
N MET A 218 9.32 -26.51 42.32
CA MET A 218 9.81 -27.71 41.62
C MET A 218 8.64 -28.37 40.89
N LEU A 219 8.70 -28.32 39.55
CA LEU A 219 7.80 -29.08 38.70
C LEU A 219 8.05 -30.59 38.88
N PRO A 220 7.01 -31.40 39.13
CA PRO A 220 7.15 -32.84 39.24
C PRO A 220 7.61 -33.42 37.90
N MET A 221 8.77 -34.06 37.93
CA MET A 221 9.39 -34.79 36.82
C MET A 221 8.48 -35.98 36.45
N HIS A 222 7.70 -35.82 35.37
CA HIS A 222 6.83 -36.88 34.88
C HIS A 222 7.66 -37.91 34.09
N ARG A 223 7.86 -39.07 34.71
CA ARG A 223 8.55 -40.24 34.19
C ARG A 223 7.72 -40.83 33.03
N GLN A 224 8.25 -40.78 31.81
CA GLN A 224 7.72 -41.55 30.69
C GLN A 224 8.30 -42.96 30.76
N ASP A 225 7.46 -43.90 31.17
CA ASP A 225 7.74 -45.33 31.01
C ASP A 225 7.52 -45.70 29.53
N LEU A 226 8.55 -46.28 28.91
CA LEU A 226 8.50 -46.86 27.57
C LEU A 226 7.76 -48.20 27.60
N SER A 227 6.84 -48.37 26.66
CA SER A 227 6.34 -49.67 26.17
C SER A 227 6.23 -49.63 24.65
#